data_AF-A0A2G7M5V2-F1
#
_entry.id   AF-A0A2G7M5V2-F1
#
_cell.length_a   1.000
_cell.length_b   1.000
_cell.length_c   1.000
_cell.angle_alpha   90.00
_cell.angle_beta   90.00
_cell.angle_gamma   90.00
#
_symmetry.space_group_name_H-M   'P 1'
#
loop_
_entity.id
_entity.type
_entity.pdbx_description
1 polymer ?
#
loop_
_entity_poly.entity_id
_entity_poly.type
_entity_poly.pdbx_seq_one_letter_code
_entity_poly.pdbx_strand_id
1 'polypeptide(L)'
;MIEVSKALFAYGYLYWSFLTLSMDQAFKAFEATIAHVHEKIYGSNYSGSTRLPLSSLIDRLSKRNIIDREQKSRFHNIRQIRNMQAHPSFQTQLGLPAYEVLKDICTEIDSLFDAIHNHDM
;
A
#
# COMPACT_ATOMS: atom_id res chain seq x y z
N MET A 1 11.79 1.62 -1.98
CA MET A 1 10.72 2.66 -1.98
C MET A 1 10.30 3.01 -0.57
N ILE A 2 10.15 2.02 0.30
CA ILE A 2 9.88 2.22 1.74
C ILE A 2 11.02 2.96 2.44
N GLU A 3 12.28 2.71 2.07
CA GLU A 3 13.45 3.39 2.62
C GLU A 3 13.43 4.89 2.31
N VAL A 4 13.02 5.24 1.09
CA VAL A 4 12.85 6.64 0.66
C VAL A 4 11.72 7.29 1.46
N SER A 5 10.61 6.56 1.67
CA SER A 5 9.52 7.03 2.52
C SER A 5 9.98 7.30 3.96
N LYS A 6 10.73 6.37 4.58
CA LYS A 6 11.30 6.52 5.93
C LYS A 6 12.24 7.73 6.03
N ALA A 7 13.12 7.92 5.04
CA ALA A 7 14.02 9.06 4.99
C ALA A 7 13.26 10.39 4.88
N LEU A 8 12.29 10.48 3.97
CA LEU A 8 11.45 11.67 3.81
C LEU A 8 10.63 11.96 5.08
N PHE A 9 10.17 10.93 5.80
CA PHE A 9 9.47 11.13 7.07
C PHE A 9 10.38 11.77 8.11
N ALA A 10 11.62 11.26 8.24
CA ALA A 10 12.60 11.80 9.18
C ALA A 10 12.94 13.27 8.88
N TYR A 11 13.17 13.62 7.60
CA TYR A 11 13.38 15.00 7.20
C TYR A 11 12.11 15.86 7.25
N GLY A 12 10.95 15.23 7.30
CA GLY A 12 9.64 15.88 7.46
C GLY A 12 9.49 16.69 8.74
N TYR A 13 10.29 16.38 9.77
CA TYR A 13 10.40 17.21 10.97
C TYR A 13 10.97 18.61 10.69
N LEU A 14 11.90 18.71 9.72
CA LEU A 14 12.53 19.97 9.33
C LEU A 14 11.72 20.70 8.25
N TYR A 15 11.16 19.94 7.32
CA TYR A 15 10.38 20.47 6.20
C TYR A 15 9.12 19.64 5.99
N TRP A 16 8.00 20.22 6.38
CA TRP A 16 6.71 19.55 6.40
C TRP A 16 6.28 18.91 5.06
N SER A 17 6.65 19.51 3.93
CA SER A 17 6.38 18.94 2.60
C SER A 17 6.92 17.52 2.41
N PHE A 18 8.00 17.16 3.12
CA PHE A 18 8.54 15.81 3.07
C PHE A 18 7.66 14.78 3.76
N LEU A 19 6.79 15.15 4.70
CA LEU A 19 5.80 14.23 5.27
C LEU A 19 4.77 13.81 4.20
N THR A 20 4.32 14.75 3.38
CA THR A 20 3.41 14.45 2.27
C THR A 20 4.06 13.54 1.25
N LEU A 21 5.31 13.82 0.86
CA LEU A 21 6.07 12.97 -0.07
C LEU A 21 6.36 11.59 0.52
N SER A 22 6.70 11.52 1.80
CA SER A 22 6.92 10.26 2.52
C SER A 22 5.71 9.34 2.41
N MET A 23 4.52 9.88 2.67
CA MET A 23 3.26 9.14 2.54
C MET A 23 3.00 8.67 1.10
N ASP A 24 3.23 9.53 0.11
CA ASP A 24 3.08 9.15 -1.31
C ASP A 24 4.03 8.00 -1.69
N GLN A 25 5.28 8.02 -1.21
CA GLN A 25 6.22 6.92 -1.45
C GLN A 25 5.79 5.61 -0.76
N ALA A 26 5.21 5.69 0.44
CA ALA A 26 4.69 4.51 1.14
C ALA A 26 3.49 3.90 0.41
N PHE A 27 2.53 4.72 -0.03
CA PHE A 27 1.39 4.25 -0.79
C PHE A 27 1.80 3.63 -2.14
N LYS A 28 2.79 4.21 -2.82
CA LYS A 28 3.35 3.62 -4.05
C LYS A 28 4.00 2.27 -3.78
N ALA A 29 4.73 2.13 -2.68
CA ALA A 29 5.32 0.85 -2.27
C ALA A 29 4.26 -0.21 -1.96
N PHE A 30 3.19 0.18 -1.26
CA PHE A 30 2.04 -0.69 -0.97
C PHE A 30 1.37 -1.19 -2.26
N GLU A 31 1.08 -0.28 -3.20
CA GLU A 31 0.47 -0.63 -4.49
C GLU A 31 1.36 -1.54 -5.33
N ALA A 32 2.66 -1.24 -5.39
CA ALA A 32 3.63 -2.06 -6.09
C ALA A 32 3.70 -3.46 -5.49
N THR A 33 3.65 -3.57 -4.16
CA THR A 33 3.67 -4.85 -3.45
C THR A 33 2.44 -5.68 -3.79
N ILE A 34 1.23 -5.12 -3.69
CA ILE A 34 -0.01 -5.84 -4.05
C ILE A 34 0.01 -6.26 -5.52
N ALA A 35 0.46 -5.38 -6.42
CA ALA A 35 0.56 -5.70 -7.84
C ALA A 35 1.56 -6.83 -8.09
N HIS A 36 2.71 -6.83 -7.41
CA HIS A 36 3.70 -7.89 -7.52
C HIS A 36 3.18 -9.22 -6.98
N VAL A 37 2.57 -9.21 -5.78
CA VAL A 37 1.93 -10.38 -5.16
C VAL A 37 0.86 -10.96 -6.08
N HIS A 38 -0.03 -10.12 -6.58
CA HIS A 38 -1.10 -10.55 -7.47
C HIS A 38 -0.56 -11.12 -8.78
N GLU A 39 0.44 -10.48 -9.40
CA GLU A 39 1.08 -10.96 -10.62
C GLU A 39 1.75 -12.32 -10.41
N LYS A 40 2.46 -12.51 -9.30
CA LYS A 40 3.08 -13.80 -8.98
C LYS A 40 2.06 -14.93 -8.85
N ILE A 41 0.89 -14.63 -8.30
CA ILE A 41 -0.16 -15.60 -8.00
C ILE A 41 -1.06 -15.89 -9.22
N TYR A 42 -1.42 -14.87 -9.99
CA TYR A 42 -2.36 -14.95 -11.13
C TYR A 42 -1.68 -14.91 -12.49
N GLY A 43 -0.37 -14.65 -12.55
CA GLY A 43 0.43 -14.50 -13.77
C GLY A 43 0.27 -13.16 -14.48
N SER A 44 -0.75 -12.35 -14.16
CA SER A 44 -0.98 -11.05 -14.78
C SER A 44 -1.82 -10.12 -13.91
N ASN A 45 -1.53 -8.81 -14.01
CA ASN A 45 -2.31 -7.72 -13.42
C ASN A 45 -3.40 -7.17 -14.35
N TYR A 46 -3.72 -7.89 -15.41
CA TYR A 46 -4.67 -7.48 -16.44
C TYR A 46 -5.88 -8.41 -16.51
N SER A 47 -7.00 -7.87 -16.99
CA SER A 47 -8.17 -8.63 -17.39
C SER A 47 -8.37 -8.39 -18.89
N GLY A 48 -7.83 -9.29 -19.72
CA GLY A 48 -7.70 -9.04 -21.15
C GLY A 48 -6.68 -7.93 -21.42
N SER A 49 -7.09 -6.87 -22.12
CA SER A 49 -6.25 -5.70 -22.40
C SER A 49 -6.28 -4.62 -21.31
N THR A 50 -7.19 -4.71 -20.34
CA THR A 50 -7.40 -3.66 -19.33
C THR A 50 -6.63 -3.96 -18.05
N ARG A 51 -5.83 -3.00 -17.57
CA ARG A 51 -5.17 -3.08 -16.26
C ARG A 51 -6.20 -3.09 -15.14
N LEU A 52 -6.05 -4.00 -14.19
CA LEU A 52 -6.95 -4.08 -13.05
C LEU A 52 -6.72 -2.93 -12.06
N PRO A 53 -7.79 -2.35 -11.50
CA PRO A 53 -7.66 -1.38 -10.43
C PRO A 53 -7.23 -2.06 -9.13
N LEU A 54 -6.56 -1.32 -8.25
CA LEU A 54 -6.04 -1.83 -6.98
C LEU A 54 -7.11 -2.53 -6.12
N SER A 55 -8.35 -2.00 -6.11
CA SER A 55 -9.48 -2.64 -5.42
C SER A 55 -9.73 -4.07 -5.91
N SER A 56 -9.71 -4.29 -7.21
CA SER A 56 -9.90 -5.61 -7.81
C SER A 56 -8.75 -6.56 -7.51
N LEU A 57 -7.51 -6.06 -7.43
CA LEU A 57 -6.35 -6.88 -7.03
C LEU A 57 -6.53 -7.39 -5.60
N ILE A 58 -6.86 -6.49 -4.65
CA ILE A 58 -7.12 -6.83 -3.25
C ILE A 58 -8.27 -7.86 -3.14
N ASP A 59 -9.37 -7.63 -3.86
CA ASP A 59 -10.52 -8.54 -3.83
C ASP A 59 -10.19 -9.93 -4.37
N ARG A 60 -9.35 -10.02 -5.41
CA ARG A 60 -8.89 -11.30 -5.96
C ARG A 60 -7.99 -12.04 -4.98
N LEU A 61 -7.02 -11.37 -4.37
CA LEU A 61 -6.15 -11.97 -3.35
C LEU A 61 -6.95 -12.56 -2.19
N SER A 62 -7.98 -11.85 -1.73
CA SER A 62 -8.86 -12.37 -0.67
C SER A 62 -9.70 -13.56 -1.14
N LYS A 63 -10.20 -13.57 -2.38
CA LYS A 63 -10.95 -14.72 -2.93
C LYS A 63 -10.14 -16.00 -2.99
N ARG A 64 -8.81 -15.91 -3.13
CA ARG A 64 -7.90 -17.07 -3.11
C ARG A 64 -7.38 -17.39 -1.71
N ASN A 65 -7.92 -16.75 -0.66
CA ASN A 65 -7.50 -16.87 0.74
C ASN A 65 -6.01 -16.57 0.98
N ILE A 66 -5.39 -15.74 0.14
CA ILE A 66 -4.02 -15.27 0.35
C ILE A 66 -3.98 -14.23 1.47
N ILE A 67 -5.03 -13.42 1.54
CA ILE A 67 -5.28 -12.48 2.63
C ILE A 67 -6.65 -12.78 3.23
N ASP A 68 -6.77 -12.66 4.54
CA ASP A 68 -8.04 -12.86 5.23
C ASP A 68 -8.99 -11.66 5.06
N ARG A 69 -10.19 -11.77 5.65
CA ARG A 69 -11.21 -10.71 5.58
C ARG A 69 -10.81 -9.44 6.33
N GLU A 70 -10.08 -9.57 7.42
CA GLU A 70 -9.65 -8.43 8.24
C GLU A 70 -8.56 -7.64 7.52
N GLN A 71 -7.55 -8.34 7.02
CA GLN A 71 -6.47 -7.79 6.21
C GLN A 71 -6.99 -7.15 4.92
N LYS A 72 -7.96 -7.79 4.25
CA LYS A 72 -8.69 -7.18 3.15
C LYS A 72 -9.27 -5.82 3.55
N SER A 73 -9.96 -5.74 4.69
CA SER A 73 -10.54 -4.49 5.20
C SER A 73 -9.47 -3.42 5.40
N ARG A 74 -8.35 -3.79 6.05
CA ARG A 74 -7.21 -2.88 6.27
C ARG A 74 -6.63 -2.37 4.95
N PHE A 75 -6.49 -3.21 3.93
CA PHE A 75 -6.01 -2.79 2.61
C PHE A 75 -6.95 -1.82 1.90
N HIS A 76 -8.27 -2.07 2.00
CA HIS A 76 -9.28 -1.15 1.47
C HIS A 76 -9.23 0.21 2.20
N ASN A 77 -8.99 0.22 3.52
CA ASN A 77 -8.81 1.45 4.30
C ASN A 77 -7.55 2.22 3.89
N ILE A 78 -6.41 1.55 3.76
CA ILE A 78 -5.15 2.16 3.26
C ILE A 78 -5.37 2.80 1.88
N ARG A 79 -6.08 2.11 0.97
CA ARG A 79 -6.45 2.68 -0.34
C ARG A 79 -7.33 3.92 -0.20
N GLN A 80 -8.31 3.92 0.71
CA GLN A 80 -9.17 5.08 0.92
C GLN A 80 -8.37 6.29 1.43
N ILE A 81 -7.46 6.08 2.38
CA ILE A 81 -6.57 7.14 2.89
C ILE A 81 -5.70 7.69 1.76
N ARG A 82 -5.11 6.82 0.93
CA ARG A 82 -4.36 7.22 -0.28
C ARG A 82 -5.20 8.11 -1.18
N ASN A 83 -6.44 7.70 -1.46
CA ASN A 83 -7.34 8.42 -2.36
C ASN A 83 -7.70 9.79 -1.79
N MET A 84 -7.92 9.89 -0.47
CA MET A 84 -8.14 11.17 0.20
C MET A 84 -6.91 12.08 0.07
N GLN A 85 -5.71 11.56 0.31
CA GLN A 85 -4.47 12.33 0.21
C GLN A 85 -4.20 12.83 -1.22
N ALA A 86 -4.51 12.01 -2.24
CA ALA A 86 -4.29 12.35 -3.64
C ALA A 86 -5.33 13.34 -4.19
N HIS A 87 -6.46 13.54 -3.50
CA HIS A 87 -7.52 14.41 -3.98
C HIS A 87 -7.19 15.89 -3.68
N PRO A 88 -7.24 16.79 -4.69
CA PRO A 88 -6.83 18.19 -4.52
C PRO A 88 -7.57 18.95 -3.42
N SER A 89 -8.84 18.62 -3.19
CA SER A 89 -9.67 19.27 -2.14
C SER A 89 -9.46 18.71 -0.73
N PHE A 90 -8.68 17.63 -0.58
CA PHE A 90 -8.51 16.90 0.68
C PHE A 90 -7.03 16.64 1.01
N GLN A 91 -6.09 17.38 0.41
CA GLN A 91 -4.65 17.31 0.70
C GLN A 91 -4.38 17.67 2.17
N THR A 92 -4.71 16.71 3.03
CA THR A 92 -4.66 16.85 4.48
C THR A 92 -3.22 16.57 4.85
N GLN A 93 -2.61 17.59 5.40
CA GLN A 93 -1.26 17.54 5.89
C GLN A 93 -1.25 16.73 7.20
N LEU A 94 -1.04 15.42 7.10
CA LEU A 94 -1.20 14.48 8.22
C LEU A 94 -0.13 14.57 9.30
N GLY A 95 0.97 15.29 9.08
CA GLY A 95 1.93 15.58 10.13
C GLY A 95 2.53 14.37 10.85
N LEU A 96 2.78 14.51 12.15
CA LEU A 96 3.25 13.42 13.01
C LEU A 96 2.32 12.18 13.02
N PRO A 97 0.97 12.32 12.97
CA PRO A 97 0.06 11.18 12.77
C PRO A 97 0.33 10.31 11.53
N ALA A 98 1.10 10.77 10.54
CA ALA A 98 1.51 9.93 9.42
C ALA A 98 2.43 8.76 9.84
N TYR A 99 3.06 8.81 11.02
CA TYR A 99 3.88 7.71 11.52
C TYR A 99 3.11 6.39 11.63
N GLU A 100 1.92 6.40 12.24
CA GLU A 100 1.12 5.19 12.42
C GLU A 100 0.68 4.63 11.07
N VAL A 101 0.30 5.49 10.12
CA VAL A 101 -0.06 5.05 8.77
C VAL A 101 1.14 4.41 8.05
N LEU A 102 2.34 5.00 8.17
CA LEU A 102 3.56 4.42 7.60
C LEU A 102 3.90 3.06 8.21
N LYS A 103 3.74 2.94 9.53
CA LYS A 103 3.97 1.70 10.27
C LYS A 103 2.98 0.62 9.86
N ASP A 104 1.70 0.95 9.73
CA ASP A 104 0.66 0.03 9.25
C ASP A 104 0.97 -0.44 7.83
N ILE A 105 1.35 0.47 6.93
CA ILE A 105 1.75 0.12 5.56
C ILE A 105 2.95 -0.83 5.55
N CYS A 106 3.98 -0.57 6.35
CA CYS A 106 5.15 -1.45 6.43
C CYS A 106 4.74 -2.85 6.92
N THR A 107 3.95 -2.90 8.00
CA THR A 107 3.46 -4.16 8.58
C THR A 107 2.68 -5.00 7.56
N GLU A 108 1.84 -4.34 6.74
CA GLU A 108 1.06 -5.03 5.71
C GLU A 108 1.86 -5.44 4.47
N ILE A 109 2.94 -4.73 4.16
CA ILE A 109 3.87 -5.16 3.10
C ILE A 109 4.63 -6.40 3.56
N ASP A 110 5.16 -6.39 4.78
CA ASP A 110 5.93 -7.50 5.33
C ASP A 110 5.07 -8.76 5.41
N SER A 111 3.83 -8.64 5.92
CA SER A 111 2.89 -9.77 6.01
C SER A 111 2.52 -10.38 4.65
N LEU A 112 2.46 -9.58 3.58
CA LEU A 112 2.23 -10.06 2.22
C LEU A 112 3.40 -10.89 1.69
N PHE A 113 4.64 -10.45 1.96
CA PHE A 113 5.82 -11.21 1.55
C PHE A 113 5.96 -12.52 2.34
N ASP A 114 5.65 -12.50 3.64
CA ASP A 114 5.61 -13.72 4.46
C ASP A 114 4.56 -14.72 3.95
N ALA A 115 3.36 -14.25 3.61
CA ALA A 115 2.29 -15.10 3.09
C ALA A 115 2.68 -15.77 1.76
N ILE A 116 3.40 -15.06 0.88
CA ILE A 116 3.92 -15.63 -0.37
C ILE A 116 5.02 -16.64 -0.09
N HIS A 117 5.99 -16.31 0.76
CA HIS A 117 7.13 -17.18 1.01
C HIS A 117 6.69 -18.53 1.58
N ASN A 118 5.69 -18.52 2.46
CA ASN A 118 5.07 -19.73 3.01
C ASN A 118 4.23 -20.51 1.99
N HIS A 119 3.79 -19.90 0.89
CA HIS A 119 3.04 -20.57 -0.19
C HIS A 119 3.98 -21.23 -1.23
N ASP A 120 5.23 -20.79 -1.33
CA ASP A 120 6.23 -21.36 -2.24
C ASP A 120 6.97 -22.59 -1.67
N MET A 121 6.82 -22.87 -0.37
CA MET A 121 7.34 -24.09 0.30
C MET A 121 6.30 -25.20 0.34
#